data_AF-A0A3B0VE25-F1
#
_entry.id   AF-A0A3B0VE25-F1
#
_cell.length_a   1.000
_cell.length_b   1.000
_cell.length_c   1.000
_cell.angle_alpha   90.00
_cell.angle_beta   90.00
_cell.angle_gamma   90.00
#
_symmetry.space_group_name_H-M   'P 1'
#
loop_
_entity.id
_entity.type
_entity.pdbx_description
1 polymer ?
#
loop_
_entity_poly.entity_id
_entity_poly.type
_entity_poly.pdbx_seq_one_letter_code
_entity_poly.pdbx_strand_id
1 'polypeptide(L)'
;YVDLNPIRAAIATTPENSDYTSIQERIKSNNSTLLNLGFDEDDINFTLADYCELVDATGRSIIANKKGYIDASLPPILNRLGLDEFTWLDELSHFKIKGKKAIGTLENLKQYVAKIKQKIRQDTGLNPALE
;
A
#
# COMPACT_ATOMS: atom_id res chain seq x y z
N TYR A 1 -15.33 -7.42 0.72
CA TYR A 1 -16.62 -7.24 1.44
C TYR A 1 -16.40 -6.84 2.89
N VAL A 2 -15.52 -7.53 3.64
CA VAL A 2 -15.23 -7.20 5.05
C VAL A 2 -14.61 -5.81 5.23
N ASP A 3 -13.67 -5.42 4.36
CA ASP A 3 -12.99 -4.11 4.45
C ASP A 3 -13.92 -2.90 4.36
N LEU A 4 -15.10 -3.07 3.75
CA LEU A 4 -16.09 -2.01 3.58
C LEU A 4 -17.21 -2.09 4.62
N ASN A 5 -17.18 -3.06 5.54
CA ASN A 5 -18.23 -3.20 6.56
C ASN A 5 -18.28 -1.99 7.51
N PRO A 6 -17.15 -1.46 8.04
CA PRO A 6 -17.19 -0.27 8.87
C PRO A 6 -17.75 0.94 8.13
N ILE A 7 -17.42 1.09 6.85
CA ILE A 7 -17.99 2.15 6.00
C ILE A 7 -19.51 1.98 5.85
N ARG A 8 -19.97 0.78 5.49
CA ARG A 8 -21.41 0.51 5.31
C ARG A 8 -22.22 0.70 6.59
N ALA A 9 -21.61 0.42 7.75
CA ALA A 9 -22.23 0.61 9.06
C ALA A 9 -22.20 2.09 9.53
N ALA A 10 -21.53 2.96 8.78
CA ALA A 10 -21.22 4.35 9.15
C ALA A 10 -20.35 4.46 10.43
N ILE A 11 -19.47 3.49 10.65
CA ILE A 11 -18.47 3.48 11.72
C ILE A 11 -17.17 4.16 11.23
N ALA A 12 -16.87 4.06 9.94
CA ALA A 12 -15.74 4.72 9.29
C ALA A 12 -16.19 5.44 8.00
N THR A 13 -15.42 6.43 7.55
CA THR A 13 -15.69 7.17 6.31
C THR A 13 -14.75 6.78 5.17
N THR A 14 -13.59 6.18 5.47
CA THR A 14 -12.59 5.75 4.48
C THR A 14 -12.04 4.36 4.83
N PRO A 15 -11.54 3.59 3.83
CA PRO A 15 -11.00 2.25 4.07
C PRO A 15 -9.77 2.25 5.00
N GLU A 16 -8.86 3.21 4.85
CA GLU A 16 -7.65 3.31 5.69
C GLU A 16 -7.96 3.63 7.18
N ASN A 17 -9.13 4.20 7.45
CA ASN A 17 -9.64 4.47 8.80
C ASN A 17 -10.67 3.42 9.28
N SER A 18 -10.84 2.32 8.55
CA SER A 18 -11.77 1.25 8.91
C SER A 18 -11.11 0.28 9.89
N ASP A 19 -11.31 0.53 11.18
CA ASP A 19 -10.70 -0.27 12.25
C ASP A 19 -11.01 -1.76 12.16
N TYR A 20 -10.02 -2.59 12.50
CA TYR A 20 -10.12 -4.05 12.55
C TYR A 20 -10.48 -4.69 11.20
N THR A 21 -9.96 -4.13 10.10
CA THR A 21 -10.10 -4.68 8.74
C THR A 21 -8.77 -5.11 8.16
N SER A 22 -8.79 -6.02 7.18
CA SER A 22 -7.58 -6.45 6.49
C SER A 22 -6.89 -5.32 5.74
N ILE A 23 -7.64 -4.39 5.13
CA ILE A 23 -7.04 -3.22 4.48
C ILE A 23 -6.28 -2.34 5.48
N GLN A 24 -6.83 -2.10 6.67
CA GLN A 24 -6.14 -1.35 7.70
C GLN A 24 -4.86 -2.07 8.13
N GLU A 25 -4.94 -3.38 8.41
CA GLU A 25 -3.78 -4.14 8.86
C GLU A 25 -2.67 -4.15 7.81
N ARG A 26 -3.02 -4.34 6.53
CA ARG A 26 -2.05 -4.31 5.43
C ARG A 26 -1.39 -2.95 5.24
N ILE A 27 -2.12 -1.86 5.49
CA ILE A 27 -1.56 -0.49 5.41
C ILE A 27 -0.63 -0.21 6.61
N LYS A 28 -0.95 -0.70 7.80
CA LYS A 28 -0.23 -0.35 9.05
C LYS A 28 0.91 -1.30 9.41
N SER A 29 0.87 -2.55 8.95
CA SER A 29 1.73 -3.63 9.45
C SER A 29 2.51 -4.30 8.33
N ASN A 30 3.84 -4.18 8.36
CA ASN A 30 4.74 -4.92 7.46
C ASN A 30 4.84 -6.42 7.79
N ASN A 31 4.38 -6.84 8.98
CA ASN A 31 4.39 -8.24 9.42
C ASN A 31 2.98 -8.68 9.81
N SER A 32 2.15 -8.95 8.81
CA SER A 32 0.79 -9.47 8.98
C SER A 32 0.78 -11.00 8.81
N THR A 33 -0.19 -11.67 9.45
CA THR A 33 -0.50 -13.08 9.20
C THR A 33 -1.48 -13.27 8.03
N LEU A 34 -1.92 -12.18 7.42
CA LEU A 34 -2.77 -12.20 6.24
C LEU A 34 -2.01 -12.81 5.06
N LEU A 35 -2.76 -13.48 4.18
CA LEU A 35 -2.21 -14.04 2.95
C LEU A 35 -1.54 -12.94 2.12
N ASN A 36 -0.41 -13.27 1.50
CA ASN A 36 0.26 -12.36 0.57
C ASN A 36 -0.65 -11.99 -0.59
N LEU A 37 -0.46 -10.77 -1.10
CA LEU A 37 -1.11 -10.33 -2.32
C LEU A 37 -0.16 -10.71 -3.46
N GLY A 38 -0.38 -11.88 -4.06
CA GLY A 38 0.37 -12.39 -5.19
C GLY A 38 1.89 -12.50 -4.99
N PHE A 39 2.61 -12.58 -6.12
CA PHE A 39 4.08 -12.67 -6.27
C PHE A 39 4.73 -14.06 -6.12
N ASP A 40 3.96 -15.13 -5.95
CA ASP A 40 4.47 -16.49 -6.15
C ASP A 40 4.45 -16.90 -7.63
N GLU A 41 5.18 -17.97 -8.02
CA GLU A 41 5.37 -18.36 -9.43
C GLU A 41 4.06 -18.62 -10.19
N ASP A 42 3.01 -19.05 -9.48
CA ASP A 42 1.68 -19.35 -10.04
C ASP A 42 0.62 -18.28 -9.73
N ASP A 43 1.00 -17.20 -9.04
CA ASP A 43 0.07 -16.18 -8.58
C ASP A 43 -0.13 -15.04 -9.60
N ILE A 44 -1.29 -14.40 -9.52
CA ILE A 44 -1.52 -13.14 -10.23
C ILE A 44 -0.66 -12.06 -9.57
N ASN A 45 0.11 -11.32 -10.37
CA ASN A 45 0.79 -10.11 -9.93
C ASN A 45 -0.25 -9.10 -9.46
N PHE A 46 -0.42 -8.97 -8.15
CA PHE A 46 -1.43 -8.12 -7.56
C PHE A 46 -0.84 -7.44 -6.33
N THR A 47 -0.54 -6.15 -6.44
CA THR A 47 0.18 -5.41 -5.41
C THR A 47 -0.75 -4.94 -4.29
N LEU A 48 -0.18 -4.44 -3.20
CA LEU A 48 -0.97 -3.73 -2.17
C LEU A 48 -1.68 -2.50 -2.73
N ALA A 49 -1.03 -1.77 -3.65
CA ALA A 49 -1.64 -0.62 -4.31
C ALA A 49 -2.88 -1.02 -5.12
N ASP A 50 -2.76 -2.09 -5.95
CA ASP A 50 -3.88 -2.62 -6.73
C ASP A 50 -5.05 -3.05 -5.83
N TYR A 51 -4.74 -3.69 -4.70
CA TYR A 51 -5.73 -4.08 -3.70
C TYR A 51 -6.43 -2.87 -3.08
N CYS A 52 -5.68 -1.84 -2.66
CA CYS A 52 -6.24 -0.61 -2.10
C CYS A 52 -7.15 0.10 -3.11
N GLU A 53 -6.70 0.26 -4.35
CA GLU A 53 -7.51 0.85 -5.43
C GLU A 53 -8.78 0.06 -5.69
N LEU A 54 -8.70 -1.28 -5.74
CA LEU A 54 -9.86 -2.14 -5.90
C LEU A 54 -10.88 -1.94 -4.76
N VAL A 55 -10.42 -1.86 -3.52
CA VAL A 55 -11.30 -1.64 -2.36
C VAL A 55 -11.93 -0.26 -2.38
N ASP A 56 -11.17 0.81 -2.69
CA ASP A 56 -11.70 2.18 -2.78
C ASP A 56 -12.70 2.33 -3.93
N ALA A 57 -12.39 1.81 -5.11
CA ALA A 57 -13.31 1.80 -6.26
C ALA A 57 -14.59 1.02 -5.97
N THR A 58 -14.48 -0.13 -5.30
CA THR A 58 -15.65 -0.91 -4.87
C THR A 58 -16.46 -0.13 -3.84
N GLY A 59 -15.82 0.51 -2.86
CA GLY A 59 -16.48 1.28 -1.82
C GLY A 59 -17.23 2.51 -2.35
N ARG A 60 -16.68 3.19 -3.35
CA ARG A 60 -17.35 4.31 -4.05
C ARG A 60 -18.53 3.86 -4.89
N SER A 61 -18.49 2.64 -5.40
CA SER A 61 -19.61 2.03 -6.13
C SER A 61 -20.79 1.64 -5.22
N ILE A 62 -20.59 1.64 -3.89
CA ILE A 62 -21.68 1.45 -2.93
C ILE A 62 -22.54 2.72 -2.90
N ILE A 63 -23.73 2.62 -3.50
CA ILE A 63 -24.72 3.68 -3.68
C ILE A 63 -24.98 4.48 -2.39
N ALA A 64 -24.95 5.82 -2.51
CA ALA A 64 -25.11 6.83 -1.46
C ALA A 64 -26.44 6.78 -0.68
N ASN A 65 -27.45 6.04 -1.14
CA ASN A 65 -28.71 5.82 -0.39
C ASN A 65 -28.58 4.78 0.75
N LYS A 66 -27.36 4.35 1.07
CA LYS A 66 -27.08 3.55 2.27
C LYS A 66 -26.43 4.42 3.35
N LYS A 67 -26.61 4.00 4.60
CA LYS A 67 -26.22 4.74 5.81
C LYS A 67 -24.77 5.24 5.80
N GLY A 68 -23.86 4.53 5.15
CA GLY A 68 -22.49 4.99 4.93
C GLY A 68 -21.97 4.62 3.54
N TYR A 69 -21.18 5.53 2.99
CA TYR A 69 -20.59 5.50 1.66
C TYR A 69 -19.25 6.26 1.68
N ILE A 70 -18.42 6.05 0.65
CA ILE A 70 -17.19 6.84 0.46
C ILE A 70 -17.55 8.08 -0.36
N ASP A 71 -17.27 9.26 0.17
CA ASP A 71 -17.57 10.53 -0.52
C ASP A 71 -16.82 10.63 -1.86
N ALA A 72 -17.56 10.94 -2.93
CA ALA A 72 -17.02 11.05 -4.29
C ALA A 72 -15.99 12.17 -4.43
N SER A 73 -16.03 13.19 -3.58
CA SER A 73 -15.07 14.30 -3.55
C SER A 73 -13.73 13.94 -2.92
N LEU A 74 -13.64 12.83 -2.17
CA LEU A 74 -12.37 12.40 -1.58
C LEU A 74 -11.38 12.03 -2.69
N PRO A 75 -10.09 12.38 -2.53
CA PRO A 75 -9.04 11.88 -3.41
C PRO A 75 -9.00 10.35 -3.46
N PRO A 76 -8.47 9.75 -4.55
CA PRO A 76 -8.18 8.32 -4.61
C PRO A 76 -7.36 7.86 -3.42
N ILE A 77 -7.56 6.62 -2.98
CA ILE A 77 -6.92 6.11 -1.75
C ILE A 77 -5.39 6.22 -1.77
N LEU A 78 -4.74 6.02 -2.92
CA LEU A 78 -3.27 6.14 -3.03
C LEU A 78 -2.82 7.56 -2.67
N ASN A 79 -3.47 8.59 -3.20
CA ASN A 79 -3.19 9.98 -2.84
C ASN A 79 -3.42 10.24 -1.34
N ARG A 80 -4.45 9.63 -0.73
CA ARG A 80 -4.73 9.78 0.71
C ARG A 80 -3.66 9.07 1.57
N LEU A 81 -3.04 8.03 1.04
CA LEU A 81 -1.92 7.32 1.66
C LEU A 81 -0.56 8.00 1.40
N GLY A 82 -0.53 9.14 0.69
CA GLY A 82 0.71 9.85 0.37
C GLY A 82 1.46 9.30 -0.85
N LEU A 83 0.84 8.41 -1.62
CA LEU A 83 1.34 7.90 -2.90
C LEU A 83 0.79 8.76 -4.02
N ASP A 84 1.41 9.91 -4.26
CA ASP A 84 1.11 10.70 -5.43
C ASP A 84 1.76 10.11 -6.70
N GLU A 85 1.18 10.41 -7.86
CA GLU A 85 1.60 9.90 -9.16
C GLU A 85 3.10 10.15 -9.45
N PHE A 86 3.64 11.28 -9.00
CA PHE A 86 5.04 11.62 -9.24
C PHE A 86 5.96 10.78 -8.37
N THR A 87 5.64 10.61 -7.08
CA THR A 87 6.40 9.74 -6.17
C THR A 87 6.39 8.29 -6.66
N TRP A 88 5.26 7.78 -7.13
CA TRP A 88 5.15 6.44 -7.70
C TRP A 88 5.94 6.25 -9.01
N LEU A 89 5.85 7.22 -9.93
CA LEU A 89 6.63 7.19 -11.18
C LEU A 89 8.14 7.29 -10.93
N ASP A 90 8.54 8.09 -9.94
CA ASP A 90 9.94 8.20 -9.51
C ASP A 90 10.45 6.87 -8.99
N GLU A 91 9.70 6.21 -8.11
CA GLU A 91 9.98 4.87 -7.61
C GLU A 91 10.15 3.85 -8.75
N LEU A 92 9.15 3.71 -9.64
CA LEU A 92 9.18 2.78 -10.77
C LEU A 92 10.35 3.04 -11.73
N SER A 93 10.71 4.31 -11.96
CA SER A 93 11.83 4.67 -12.84
C SER A 93 13.18 4.25 -12.24
N HIS A 94 13.31 4.31 -10.91
CA HIS A 94 14.54 3.98 -10.21
C HIS A 94 14.71 2.48 -9.93
N PHE A 95 13.62 1.70 -9.89
CA PHE A 95 13.65 0.23 -9.84
C PHE A 95 14.23 -0.39 -11.13
N LYS A 96 14.10 0.29 -12.29
CA LYS A 96 14.61 -0.21 -13.58
C LYS A 96 16.13 -0.05 -13.77
N ILE A 97 16.82 0.64 -12.88
CA ILE A 97 18.28 0.82 -12.97
C ILE A 97 18.97 -0.44 -12.44
N LYS A 98 19.54 -1.23 -13.36
CA LYS A 98 20.41 -2.38 -13.02
C LYS A 98 21.45 -1.96 -11.98
N GLY A 99 21.40 -2.55 -10.78
CA GLY A 99 22.42 -2.36 -9.75
C GLY A 99 21.91 -2.07 -8.34
N LYS A 100 20.62 -1.73 -8.15
CA LYS A 100 20.04 -1.60 -6.80
C LYS A 100 19.68 -2.98 -6.25
N LYS A 101 20.32 -3.40 -5.15
CA LYS A 101 20.11 -4.72 -4.48
C LYS A 101 18.99 -4.71 -3.45
N ALA A 102 18.73 -3.56 -2.85
CA ALA A 102 17.67 -3.34 -1.87
C ALA A 102 17.30 -1.86 -1.90
N ILE A 103 16.03 -1.57 -1.66
CA ILE A 103 15.44 -0.25 -1.51
C ILE A 103 14.63 -0.30 -0.21
N GLY A 104 14.58 0.81 0.51
CA GLY A 104 13.84 0.89 1.77
C GLY A 104 14.32 2.03 2.66
N THR A 105 13.70 2.17 3.82
CA THR A 105 14.10 3.17 4.81
C THR A 105 15.55 2.97 5.28
N LEU A 106 16.19 4.04 5.79
CA LEU A 106 17.56 3.98 6.30
C LEU A 106 17.75 2.87 7.34
N GLU A 107 16.74 2.63 8.17
CA GLU A 107 16.76 1.61 9.21
C GLU A 107 16.70 0.20 8.62
N ASN A 108 15.76 -0.06 7.71
CA ASN A 108 15.63 -1.35 7.02
C ASN A 108 16.89 -1.68 6.21
N LEU A 109 17.45 -0.69 5.50
CA LEU A 109 18.68 -0.87 4.74
C LEU A 109 19.87 -1.20 5.66
N LYS A 110 20.01 -0.56 6.82
CA LYS A 110 21.06 -0.89 7.79
C LYS A 110 20.93 -2.34 8.30
N GLN A 111 19.72 -2.78 8.62
CA GLN A 111 19.46 -4.16 9.04
C GLN A 111 19.77 -5.17 7.93
N TYR A 112 19.38 -4.85 6.69
CA TYR A 112 19.65 -5.68 5.52
C TYR A 112 21.16 -5.82 5.25
N VAL A 113 21.91 -4.71 5.26
CA VAL A 113 23.38 -4.69 5.10
C VAL A 113 24.06 -5.60 6.13
N ALA A 114 23.61 -5.54 7.38
CA ALA A 114 24.17 -6.36 8.46
C ALA A 114 23.99 -7.86 8.22
N LYS A 115 22.89 -8.28 7.57
CA LYS A 115 22.62 -9.69 7.24
C LYS A 115 23.46 -10.21 6.07
N ILE A 116 23.62 -9.44 5.00
CA ILE A 116 24.19 -9.96 3.75
C ILE A 116 25.72 -9.95 3.68
N LYS A 117 26.42 -9.38 4.68
CA LYS A 117 27.91 -9.29 4.77
C LYS A 117 28.59 -8.76 3.49
N GLN A 118 27.90 -7.92 2.72
CA GLN A 118 28.43 -7.32 1.49
C GLN A 118 28.56 -5.81 1.64
N LYS A 119 29.55 -5.23 0.95
CA LYS A 119 29.66 -3.77 0.84
C LYS A 119 28.60 -3.27 -0.12
N ILE A 120 27.70 -2.43 0.37
CA ILE A 120 26.68 -1.75 -0.44
C ILE A 120 27.04 -0.28 -0.56
N ARG A 121 26.79 0.32 -1.72
CA ARG A 121 26.90 1.76 -1.91
C ARG A 121 25.53 2.36 -1.58
N GLN A 122 25.49 3.26 -0.59
CA GLN A 122 24.28 3.97 -0.23
C GLN A 122 23.91 4.93 -1.37
N ASP A 123 22.66 4.87 -1.81
CA ASP A 123 22.05 5.81 -2.75
C ASP A 123 20.89 6.48 -2.01
N THR A 124 20.92 7.80 -1.87
CA THR A 124 19.91 8.58 -1.15
C THR A 124 18.72 8.98 -2.04
N GLY A 125 18.69 8.52 -3.30
CA GLY A 125 17.73 8.97 -4.30
C GLY A 125 16.32 8.38 -4.19
N LEU A 126 15.95 7.66 -3.12
CA LEU A 126 14.61 7.09 -2.98
C LEU A 126 14.10 7.20 -1.55
N ASN A 127 12.88 7.75 -1.40
CA ASN A 127 12.10 7.72 -0.17
C ASN A 127 10.81 6.93 -0.45
N PRO A 128 10.79 5.60 -0.21
CA PRO A 128 9.65 4.77 -0.56
C PRO A 128 8.40 5.21 0.21
N ALA A 129 7.31 5.43 -0.50
CA ALA A 129 6.07 5.98 0.07
C ALA A 129 5.22 4.95 0.84
N LEU A 130 5.56 3.66 0.76
CA LEU A 130 4.87 2.56 1.43
C LEU A 130 5.74 1.71 2.37
N GLU A 131 6.99 2.12 2.66
CA GLU A 131 7.88 1.40 3.59
C GLU A 131 8.14 2.10 4.93
#